data_AF-A0A3P7JIE7-F1
#
_entry.id   AF-A0A3P7JIE7-F1
#
_cell.length_a   1.000
_cell.length_b   1.000
_cell.length_c   1.000
_cell.angle_alpha   90.00
_cell.angle_beta   90.00
_cell.angle_gamma   90.00
#
_symmetry.space_group_name_H-M   'P 1'
#
loop_
_entity.id
_entity.type
_entity.pdbx_description
1 polymer ?
#
loop_
_entity_poly.entity_id
_entity_poly.type
_entity_poly.pdbx_seq_one_letter_code
_entity_poly.pdbx_strand_id
1 'polypeptide(L)'
;MKSLAVVFMVIALTQCQSIIDCKFEYNLCGWTAESPWTIADRTFVPSPLNLSPMTLIGDGAFITAQGHFGSNSTADLISPVMAPTETHNVLSFKYTKTIGDANLQIMLKEGTNYRNLDHISTNILAFWIRRSLVVPRTGQPYQIVFRVSKLRTGFDFISIDDVMLRRSGKPVLTADEDLLSESSAVSVYQKFGSEESLIWTQSGITLAGWNRIRLPM
;
A
#
# COMPACT_ATOMS: atom_id res chain seq x y z
N MET A 1 58.81 -1.02 -3.03
CA MET A 1 57.54 -0.87 -3.77
C MET A 1 56.44 -1.47 -2.90
N LYS A 2 55.52 -0.66 -2.38
CA LYS A 2 54.42 -1.13 -1.51
C LYS A 2 53.24 -1.49 -2.41
N SER A 3 52.82 -2.75 -2.37
CA SER A 3 51.70 -3.24 -3.16
C SER A 3 50.39 -2.81 -2.50
N LEU A 4 49.51 -2.19 -3.26
CA LEU A 4 48.18 -1.78 -2.83
C LEU A 4 47.18 -2.86 -3.27
N ALA A 5 46.60 -3.59 -2.33
CA ALA A 5 45.52 -4.53 -2.62
C ALA A 5 44.19 -3.76 -2.63
N VAL A 6 43.55 -3.70 -3.80
CA VAL A 6 42.19 -3.16 -3.94
C VAL A 6 41.22 -4.33 -3.84
N VAL A 7 40.42 -4.35 -2.77
CA VAL A 7 39.33 -5.30 -2.59
C VAL A 7 38.11 -4.78 -3.36
N PHE A 8 37.74 -5.46 -4.44
CA PHE A 8 36.47 -5.22 -5.12
C PHE A 8 35.37 -5.97 -4.37
N MET A 9 34.58 -5.23 -3.59
CA MET A 9 33.36 -5.76 -2.99
C MET A 9 32.22 -5.65 -4.01
N VAL A 10 31.90 -6.75 -4.68
CA VAL A 10 30.74 -6.83 -5.57
C VAL A 10 29.49 -6.94 -4.70
N ILE A 11 28.81 -5.82 -4.47
CA ILE A 11 27.50 -5.81 -3.84
C ILE A 11 26.51 -6.31 -4.89
N ALA A 12 26.07 -7.57 -4.78
CA ALA A 12 24.93 -8.05 -5.56
C ALA A 12 23.72 -7.21 -5.15
N LEU A 13 23.33 -6.27 -6.03
CA LEU A 13 22.04 -5.60 -5.93
C LEU A 13 20.99 -6.69 -6.10
N THR A 14 20.47 -7.19 -4.99
CA THR A 14 19.32 -8.09 -5.00
C THR A 14 18.16 -7.29 -5.56
N GLN A 15 17.90 -7.47 -6.86
CA GLN A 15 16.85 -6.76 -7.57
C GLN A 15 15.53 -7.20 -6.93
N CYS A 16 14.90 -6.28 -6.20
CA CYS A 16 13.62 -6.54 -5.56
C CYS A 16 12.56 -6.66 -6.66
N GLN A 17 12.31 -7.90 -7.09
CA GLN A 17 11.43 -8.20 -8.20
C GLN A 17 9.98 -7.87 -7.83
N SER A 18 9.41 -6.89 -8.53
CA SER A 18 7.98 -6.63 -8.50
C SER A 18 7.24 -7.71 -9.28
N ILE A 19 6.19 -8.26 -8.65
CA ILE A 19 5.21 -9.15 -9.28
C ILE A 19 4.19 -8.30 -10.05
N ILE A 20 3.80 -7.17 -9.46
CA ILE A 20 2.94 -6.15 -10.08
C ILE A 20 3.64 -4.81 -9.95
N ASP A 21 3.63 -4.03 -11.01
CA ASP A 21 4.01 -2.62 -11.04
C ASP A 21 3.08 -1.92 -12.04
N CYS A 22 2.14 -1.11 -11.55
CA CYS A 22 1.16 -0.43 -12.37
C CYS A 22 0.93 1.00 -11.91
N LYS A 23 1.21 1.93 -12.81
CA LYS A 23 1.06 3.37 -12.65
C LYS A 23 -0.06 3.97 -13.51
N PHE A 24 -0.82 3.13 -14.21
CA PHE A 24 -1.94 3.53 -15.07
C PHE A 24 -1.66 4.53 -16.21
N GLU A 25 -0.40 4.93 -16.45
CA GLU A 25 -0.01 5.95 -17.44
C GLU A 25 -0.50 5.71 -18.87
N TYR A 26 -0.53 4.44 -19.31
CA TYR A 26 -0.84 4.08 -20.69
C TYR A 26 -1.98 3.07 -20.81
N ASN A 27 -2.20 2.25 -19.78
CA ASN A 27 -3.21 1.20 -19.75
C ASN A 27 -3.42 0.69 -18.32
N LEU A 28 -4.34 -0.26 -18.15
CA LEU A 28 -4.65 -0.89 -16.87
C LEU A 28 -3.62 -1.94 -16.41
N CYS A 29 -2.48 -2.14 -17.09
CA CYS A 29 -1.47 -3.16 -16.76
C CYS A 29 -2.04 -4.59 -16.61
N GLY A 30 -3.07 -4.91 -17.40
CA GLY A 30 -3.81 -6.18 -17.32
C GLY A 30 -4.84 -6.26 -16.19
N TRP A 31 -5.01 -5.20 -15.40
CA TRP A 31 -6.11 -5.10 -14.45
C TRP A 31 -7.45 -5.03 -15.20
N THR A 32 -8.46 -5.64 -14.62
CA THR A 32 -9.85 -5.57 -15.08
C THR A 32 -10.59 -4.57 -14.20
N ALA A 33 -11.18 -3.55 -14.81
CA ALA A 33 -11.89 -2.48 -14.14
C ALA A 33 -13.40 -2.63 -14.38
N GLU A 34 -14.18 -2.83 -13.32
CA GLU A 34 -15.64 -2.78 -13.39
C GLU A 34 -16.13 -1.34 -13.21
N SER A 35 -17.22 -0.96 -13.89
CA SER A 35 -17.81 0.37 -13.73
C SER A 35 -18.17 0.63 -12.26
N PRO A 36 -17.78 1.78 -11.66
CA PRO A 36 -17.38 3.02 -12.36
C PRO A 36 -15.86 3.29 -12.39
N TRP A 37 -15.00 2.27 -12.28
CA TRP A 37 -13.55 2.46 -12.41
C TRP A 37 -13.17 2.93 -13.82
N THR A 38 -12.44 4.04 -13.91
CA THR A 38 -11.98 4.65 -15.16
C THR A 38 -10.59 5.26 -14.98
N ILE A 39 -9.79 5.32 -16.05
CA ILE A 39 -8.51 6.04 -16.05
C ILE A 39 -8.79 7.53 -16.23
N ALA A 40 -8.12 8.37 -15.44
CA ALA A 40 -8.19 9.81 -15.51
C ALA A 40 -6.80 10.43 -15.28
N ASP A 41 -6.51 11.55 -15.95
CA ASP A 41 -5.34 12.40 -15.67
C ASP A 41 -5.70 13.54 -14.69
N ARG A 42 -7.00 13.85 -14.61
CA ARG A 42 -7.59 14.86 -13.74
C ARG A 42 -9.03 14.46 -13.40
N THR A 43 -9.48 14.75 -12.20
CA THR A 43 -10.92 14.66 -11.87
C THR A 43 -11.35 15.80 -10.96
N PHE A 44 -12.62 16.20 -11.06
CA PHE A 44 -13.19 17.21 -10.19
C PHE A 44 -13.67 16.55 -8.90
N VAL A 45 -13.16 17.06 -7.79
CA VAL A 45 -13.48 16.58 -6.44
C VAL A 45 -14.18 17.69 -5.63
N PRO A 46 -15.01 17.31 -4.65
CA PRO A 46 -15.71 18.28 -3.82
C PRO A 46 -14.69 19.13 -3.06
N SER A 47 -14.94 20.43 -2.96
CA SER A 47 -14.16 21.26 -2.07
C SER A 47 -14.53 20.93 -0.62
N PRO A 48 -13.55 20.66 0.25
CA PRO A 48 -13.80 20.47 1.68
C PRO A 48 -14.38 21.73 2.37
N LEU A 49 -14.34 22.89 1.70
CA LEU A 49 -14.79 24.18 2.22
C LEU A 49 -16.07 24.70 1.53
N ASN A 50 -16.80 23.87 0.75
CA ASN A 50 -17.93 24.30 -0.08
C ASN A 50 -17.61 25.45 -1.05
N LEU A 51 -16.33 25.64 -1.37
CA LEU A 51 -15.91 26.50 -2.48
C LEU A 51 -15.96 25.68 -3.79
N SER A 52 -15.72 26.32 -4.93
CA SER A 52 -15.71 25.69 -6.26
C SER A 52 -15.02 24.31 -6.26
N PRO A 53 -15.46 23.35 -7.10
CA PRO A 53 -14.84 22.03 -7.20
C PRO A 53 -13.32 22.13 -7.33
N MET A 54 -12.61 21.35 -6.51
CA MET A 54 -11.16 21.25 -6.58
C MET A 54 -10.79 20.26 -7.69
N THR A 55 -9.65 20.44 -8.34
CA THR A 55 -9.12 19.45 -9.28
C THR A 55 -8.18 18.52 -8.53
N LEU A 56 -8.49 17.22 -8.51
CA LEU A 56 -7.52 16.20 -8.14
C LEU A 56 -6.60 15.97 -9.33
N ILE A 57 -5.32 16.22 -9.11
CA ILE A 57 -4.25 16.08 -10.09
C ILE A 57 -3.32 14.96 -9.58
N GLY A 58 -3.07 13.96 -10.42
CA GLY A 58 -2.02 12.98 -10.19
C GLY A 58 -0.68 13.48 -10.75
N ASP A 59 0.41 12.80 -10.41
CA ASP A 59 1.71 13.03 -11.08
C ASP A 59 1.68 12.59 -12.57
N GLY A 60 0.65 11.82 -12.93
CA GLY A 60 0.36 11.26 -14.26
C GLY A 60 -1.08 10.76 -14.30
N ALA A 61 -1.35 9.74 -15.13
CA ALA A 61 -2.67 9.11 -15.15
C ALA A 61 -2.87 8.19 -13.93
N PHE A 62 -4.07 8.17 -13.38
CA PHE A 62 -4.47 7.31 -12.27
C PHE A 62 -5.82 6.66 -12.56
N ILE A 63 -6.20 5.68 -11.75
CA ILE A 63 -7.53 5.09 -11.85
C ILE A 63 -8.46 5.63 -10.76
N THR A 64 -9.68 5.97 -11.13
CA THR A 64 -10.67 6.56 -10.23
C THR A 64 -12.04 5.91 -10.40
N ALA A 65 -12.75 5.76 -9.29
CA ALA A 65 -14.14 5.37 -9.25
C ALA A 65 -14.94 6.49 -8.60
N GLN A 66 -15.93 7.00 -9.33
CA GLN A 66 -16.78 8.10 -8.89
C GLN A 66 -18.25 7.70 -9.00
N GLY A 67 -19.03 8.05 -7.99
CA GLY A 67 -20.48 7.83 -8.00
C GLY A 67 -21.21 8.82 -8.91
N HIS A 68 -22.52 8.68 -9.00
CA HIS A 68 -23.41 9.69 -9.54
C HIS A 68 -24.61 9.85 -8.61
N PHE A 69 -25.35 10.96 -8.72
CA PHE A 69 -26.51 11.15 -7.84
C PHE A 69 -27.49 9.98 -7.94
N GLY A 70 -27.87 9.41 -6.78
CA GLY A 70 -28.78 8.27 -6.70
C GLY A 70 -28.13 6.92 -6.97
N SER A 71 -26.81 6.85 -7.19
CA SER A 71 -26.11 5.56 -7.28
C SER A 71 -25.95 4.90 -5.91
N ASN A 72 -25.68 3.60 -5.90
CA ASN A 72 -25.09 2.91 -4.74
C ASN A 72 -24.11 1.88 -5.27
N SER A 73 -23.11 2.39 -5.99
CA SER A 73 -22.24 1.54 -6.79
C SER A 73 -21.25 0.81 -5.91
N THR A 74 -21.12 -0.48 -6.18
CA THR A 74 -20.03 -1.34 -5.72
C THR A 74 -19.35 -1.87 -6.97
N ALA A 75 -18.02 -1.80 -7.02
CA ALA A 75 -17.26 -2.19 -8.19
C ALA A 75 -15.86 -2.66 -7.82
N ASP A 76 -15.36 -3.63 -8.57
CA ASP A 76 -14.03 -4.18 -8.37
C ASP A 76 -13.05 -3.69 -9.44
N LEU A 77 -11.85 -3.35 -8.96
CA LEU A 77 -10.65 -3.26 -9.78
C LEU A 77 -9.78 -4.48 -9.44
N ILE A 78 -9.61 -5.37 -10.41
CA ILE A 78 -9.12 -6.74 -10.21
C ILE A 78 -7.78 -6.90 -10.92
N SER A 79 -6.75 -7.36 -10.21
CA SER A 79 -5.42 -7.57 -10.79
C SER A 79 -5.40 -8.74 -11.81
N PRO A 80 -4.36 -8.85 -12.64
CA PRO A 80 -4.04 -10.11 -13.30
C PRO A 80 -3.93 -11.27 -12.29
N VAL A 81 -4.14 -12.50 -12.76
CA VAL A 81 -3.95 -13.71 -11.97
C VAL A 81 -2.46 -13.93 -11.73
N MET A 82 -2.08 -14.06 -10.46
CA MET A 82 -0.72 -14.38 -10.04
C MET A 82 -0.60 -15.85 -9.66
N ALA A 83 0.59 -16.41 -9.87
CA ALA A 83 0.92 -17.76 -9.41
C ALA A 83 0.92 -17.84 -7.87
N PRO A 84 0.68 -19.03 -7.30
CA PRO A 84 0.81 -19.27 -5.86
C PRO A 84 2.17 -18.78 -5.30
N THR A 85 2.18 -18.34 -4.04
CA THR A 85 3.39 -17.84 -3.37
C THR A 85 3.64 -18.51 -2.03
N GLU A 86 4.83 -19.09 -1.86
CA GLU A 86 5.27 -19.71 -0.60
C GLU A 86 5.82 -18.69 0.40
N THR A 87 6.07 -17.45 -0.04
CA THR A 87 6.52 -16.33 0.80
C THR A 87 5.45 -15.25 0.89
N HIS A 88 5.54 -14.43 1.93
CA HIS A 88 4.72 -13.23 2.04
C HIS A 88 5.14 -12.22 0.98
N ASN A 89 4.18 -11.46 0.47
CA ASN A 89 4.42 -10.36 -0.45
C ASN A 89 4.01 -9.04 0.22
N VAL A 90 4.52 -7.92 -0.29
CA VAL A 90 4.17 -6.59 0.18
C VAL A 90 3.47 -5.85 -0.94
N LEU A 91 2.19 -5.53 -0.74
CA LEU A 91 1.42 -4.66 -1.61
C LEU A 91 1.59 -3.22 -1.12
N SER A 92 1.94 -2.30 -2.01
CA SER A 92 1.93 -0.86 -1.75
C SER A 92 1.20 -0.12 -2.86
N PHE A 93 0.46 0.92 -2.54
CA PHE A 93 -0.25 1.75 -3.49
C PHE A 93 -0.47 3.16 -2.93
N LYS A 94 -0.67 4.15 -3.79
CA LYS A 94 -1.21 5.45 -3.42
C LYS A 94 -2.73 5.42 -3.55
N TYR A 95 -3.42 6.11 -2.65
CA TYR A 95 -4.85 6.31 -2.77
C TYR A 95 -5.27 7.69 -2.26
N THR A 96 -6.43 8.14 -2.72
CA THR A 96 -7.18 9.25 -2.12
C THR A 96 -8.67 8.96 -2.20
N LYS A 97 -9.44 9.53 -1.28
CA LYS A 97 -10.89 9.37 -1.22
C LYS A 97 -11.55 10.64 -0.73
N THR A 98 -12.84 10.76 -1.03
CA THR A 98 -13.67 11.81 -0.46
C THR A 98 -13.75 11.75 1.08
N ILE A 99 -14.08 12.89 1.68
CA ILE A 99 -14.54 12.94 3.07
C ILE A 99 -16.01 12.48 3.06
N GLY A 100 -16.26 11.23 3.46
CA GLY A 100 -17.59 10.65 3.37
C GLY A 100 -17.57 9.14 3.50
N ASP A 101 -18.74 8.54 3.32
CA ASP A 101 -18.98 7.11 3.56
C ASP A 101 -18.42 6.18 2.48
N ALA A 102 -17.82 6.72 1.41
CA ALA A 102 -17.16 5.94 0.38
C ALA A 102 -16.09 5.02 1.00
N ASN A 103 -16.19 3.72 0.70
CA ASN A 103 -15.36 2.69 1.33
C ASN A 103 -14.43 2.05 0.31
N LEU A 104 -13.15 1.87 0.68
CA LEU A 104 -12.18 1.08 -0.08
C LEU A 104 -11.81 -0.18 0.70
N GLN A 105 -12.06 -1.34 0.11
CA GLN A 105 -11.62 -2.65 0.62
C GLN A 105 -10.51 -3.19 -0.27
N ILE A 106 -9.49 -3.78 0.35
CA ILE A 106 -8.43 -4.49 -0.34
C ILE A 106 -8.59 -5.95 0.00
N MET A 107 -8.81 -6.79 -1.01
CA MET A 107 -9.12 -8.20 -0.83
C MET A 107 -8.13 -9.07 -1.59
N LEU A 108 -7.91 -10.26 -1.06
CA LEU A 108 -7.31 -11.39 -1.76
C LEU A 108 -8.44 -12.24 -2.34
N LYS A 109 -8.34 -12.56 -3.64
CA LYS A 109 -9.27 -13.45 -4.32
C LYS A 109 -8.56 -14.72 -4.76
N GLU A 110 -9.07 -15.88 -4.34
CA GLU A 110 -8.58 -17.22 -4.70
C GLU A 110 -9.75 -18.02 -5.29
N GLY A 111 -9.82 -18.13 -6.63
CA GLY A 111 -10.99 -18.65 -7.32
C GLY A 111 -12.23 -17.78 -7.07
N THR A 112 -13.26 -18.33 -6.40
CA THR A 112 -14.47 -17.61 -5.98
C THR A 112 -14.40 -17.07 -4.55
N ASN A 113 -13.36 -17.41 -3.80
CA ASN A 113 -13.24 -17.03 -2.39
C ASN A 113 -12.58 -15.66 -2.27
N TYR A 114 -13.16 -14.81 -1.42
CA TYR A 114 -12.65 -13.47 -1.12
C TYR A 114 -12.26 -13.40 0.35
N ARG A 115 -11.05 -12.93 0.64
CA ARG A 115 -10.58 -12.62 1.99
C ARG A 115 -10.21 -11.14 2.08
N ASN A 116 -10.80 -10.43 3.01
CA ASN A 116 -10.44 -9.03 3.26
C ASN A 116 -9.03 -8.94 3.85
N LEU A 117 -8.17 -8.13 3.26
CA LEU A 117 -6.82 -7.83 3.75
C LEU A 117 -6.78 -6.50 4.50
N ASP A 118 -7.55 -5.51 4.05
CA ASP A 118 -7.58 -4.18 4.66
C ASP A 118 -8.88 -3.44 4.30
N HIS A 119 -9.31 -2.53 5.17
CA HIS A 119 -10.51 -1.72 4.98
C HIS A 119 -10.22 -0.27 5.36
N ILE A 120 -10.33 0.62 4.38
CA ILE A 120 -10.08 2.05 4.53
C ILE A 120 -11.41 2.78 4.56
N SER A 121 -11.82 3.14 5.78
CA SER A 121 -13.02 3.94 6.07
C SER A 121 -12.69 5.28 6.74
N THR A 122 -11.41 5.63 6.86
CA THR A 122 -10.99 6.89 7.51
C THR A 122 -11.40 8.10 6.69
N ASN A 123 -11.94 9.12 7.37
CA ASN A 123 -12.41 10.37 6.78
C ASN A 123 -11.36 11.47 6.92
N ILE A 124 -10.21 11.26 6.26
CA ILE A 124 -9.12 12.25 6.24
C ILE A 124 -9.05 12.82 4.84
N LEU A 125 -9.08 14.15 4.75
CA LEU A 125 -8.77 14.85 3.51
C LEU A 125 -7.25 14.86 3.32
N ALA A 126 -6.77 14.10 2.34
CA ALA A 126 -5.39 14.15 1.89
C ALA A 126 -5.36 13.89 0.37
N PHE A 127 -4.48 14.60 -0.33
CA PHE A 127 -4.40 14.51 -1.79
C PHE A 127 -3.96 13.13 -2.27
N TRP A 128 -2.95 12.54 -1.64
CA TRP A 128 -2.49 11.18 -1.90
C TRP A 128 -1.86 10.59 -0.64
N ILE A 129 -2.33 9.42 -0.21
CA ILE A 129 -1.80 8.67 0.92
C ILE A 129 -1.18 7.38 0.39
N ARG A 130 0.05 7.07 0.82
CA ARG A 130 0.66 5.76 0.53
C ARG A 130 0.19 4.72 1.56
N ARG A 131 -0.33 3.60 1.09
CA ARG A 131 -0.72 2.44 1.90
C ARG A 131 0.18 1.27 1.57
N SER A 132 0.54 0.48 2.58
CA SER A 132 1.28 -0.76 2.43
C SER A 132 0.67 -1.85 3.32
N LEU A 133 0.54 -3.06 2.79
CA LEU A 133 0.00 -4.21 3.53
C LEU A 133 0.68 -5.52 3.10
N VAL A 134 0.65 -6.49 4.01
CA VAL A 134 1.21 -7.82 3.76
C VAL A 134 0.15 -8.68 3.07
N VAL A 135 0.51 -9.22 1.92
CA VAL A 135 -0.25 -10.27 1.25
C VAL A 135 0.34 -11.61 1.71
N PRO A 136 -0.43 -12.46 2.39
CA PRO A 136 0.10 -13.71 2.90
C PRO A 136 0.29 -14.73 1.80
N ARG A 137 0.96 -15.82 2.17
CA ARG A 137 1.21 -16.98 1.31
C ARG A 137 -0.12 -17.52 0.75
N THR A 138 -0.06 -18.01 -0.47
CA THR A 138 -1.23 -18.54 -1.19
C THR A 138 -0.85 -19.89 -1.78
N GLY A 139 -1.70 -20.89 -1.57
CA GLY A 139 -1.53 -22.23 -2.13
C GLY A 139 -2.14 -22.37 -3.54
N GLN A 140 -2.88 -21.35 -4.00
CA GLN A 140 -3.59 -21.34 -5.27
C GLN A 140 -3.32 -20.03 -6.03
N PRO A 141 -3.55 -20.00 -7.35
CA PRO A 141 -3.51 -18.76 -8.11
C PRO A 141 -4.47 -17.73 -7.51
N TYR A 142 -4.01 -16.49 -7.40
CA TYR A 142 -4.73 -15.45 -6.68
C TYR A 142 -4.72 -14.10 -7.40
N GLN A 143 -5.63 -13.21 -7.02
CA GLN A 143 -5.73 -11.83 -7.50
C GLN A 143 -5.83 -10.88 -6.31
N ILE A 144 -5.33 -9.65 -6.48
CA ILE A 144 -5.64 -8.54 -5.58
C ILE A 144 -6.87 -7.82 -6.14
N VAL A 145 -7.80 -7.46 -5.25
CA VAL A 145 -9.01 -6.72 -5.62
C VAL A 145 -9.12 -5.46 -4.78
N PHE A 146 -9.23 -4.32 -5.45
CA PHE A 146 -9.64 -3.06 -4.86
C PHE A 146 -11.14 -2.90 -5.08
N ARG A 147 -11.93 -3.08 -4.02
CA ARG A 147 -13.38 -2.94 -4.07
C ARG A 147 -13.80 -1.61 -3.48
N VAL A 148 -14.57 -0.86 -4.26
CA VAL A 148 -15.25 0.35 -3.78
C VAL A 148 -16.69 0.03 -3.45
N SER A 149 -17.24 0.75 -2.48
CA SER A 149 -18.67 0.71 -2.17
C SER A 149 -19.15 2.04 -1.60
N LYS A 150 -20.47 2.22 -1.57
CA LYS A 150 -21.13 3.44 -1.07
C LYS A 150 -20.76 4.71 -1.87
N LEU A 151 -20.53 4.56 -3.18
CA LEU A 151 -20.44 5.72 -4.08
C LEU A 151 -21.87 6.16 -4.44
N ARG A 152 -22.36 7.24 -3.84
CA ARG A 152 -23.78 7.65 -3.91
C ARG A 152 -24.06 8.92 -4.69
N THR A 153 -23.02 9.71 -4.90
CA THR A 153 -23.08 11.02 -5.55
C THR A 153 -21.83 11.21 -6.41
N GLY A 154 -21.85 12.23 -7.28
CA GLY A 154 -20.63 12.69 -7.97
C GLY A 154 -19.54 13.18 -7.01
N PHE A 155 -19.84 13.36 -5.72
CA PHE A 155 -18.88 13.77 -4.71
C PHE A 155 -18.21 12.59 -4.00
N ASP A 156 -18.72 11.38 -4.20
CA ASP A 156 -18.13 10.16 -3.67
C ASP A 156 -17.16 9.58 -4.68
N PHE A 157 -15.87 9.72 -4.40
CA PHE A 157 -14.81 9.20 -5.25
C PHE A 157 -13.73 8.50 -4.44
N ILE A 158 -13.06 7.55 -5.09
CA ILE A 158 -11.87 6.88 -4.63
C ILE A 158 -10.92 6.76 -5.82
N SER A 159 -9.68 7.22 -5.66
CA SER A 159 -8.63 7.11 -6.69
C SER A 159 -7.45 6.31 -6.18
N ILE A 160 -6.83 5.55 -7.07
CA ILE A 160 -5.69 4.67 -6.78
C ILE A 160 -4.60 4.90 -7.83
N ASP A 161 -3.36 4.86 -7.38
CA ASP A 161 -2.19 5.00 -8.25
C ASP A 161 -0.96 4.26 -7.68
N ASP A 162 0.12 4.15 -8.46
CA ASP A 162 1.42 3.57 -8.08
C ASP A 162 1.30 2.19 -7.38
N VAL A 163 0.51 1.28 -7.96
CA VAL A 163 0.25 -0.04 -7.40
C VAL A 163 1.44 -0.96 -7.63
N MET A 164 2.00 -1.48 -6.55
CA MET A 164 3.18 -2.34 -6.59
C MET A 164 3.01 -3.52 -5.65
N LEU A 165 3.21 -4.74 -6.16
CA LEU A 165 3.34 -5.94 -5.35
C LEU A 165 4.77 -6.46 -5.46
N ARG A 166 5.47 -6.57 -4.34
CA ARG A 166 6.86 -7.04 -4.29
C ARG A 166 6.95 -8.34 -3.54
N ARG A 167 7.83 -9.24 -3.98
CA ARG A 167 8.21 -10.39 -3.15
C ARG A 167 8.96 -9.90 -1.92
N SER A 168 8.61 -10.42 -0.75
CA SER A 168 9.55 -10.35 0.36
C SER A 168 10.77 -11.19 -0.03
N GLY A 169 11.95 -10.57 -0.09
CA GLY A 169 13.17 -11.19 -0.61
C GLY A 169 13.76 -12.29 0.27
N LYS A 170 13.02 -12.81 1.26
CA LYS A 170 13.46 -13.91 2.10
C LYS A 170 12.62 -15.16 1.77
N PRO A 171 13.21 -16.17 1.12
CA PRO A 171 12.68 -17.53 1.22
C PRO A 171 12.66 -17.87 2.71
N VAL A 172 11.55 -18.43 3.20
CA VAL A 172 11.54 -19.02 4.54
C VAL A 172 12.32 -20.32 4.43
N LEU A 173 13.64 -20.21 4.58
CA LEU A 173 14.45 -21.34 4.99
C LEU A 173 14.04 -21.63 6.42
N THR A 174 13.37 -22.77 6.59
CA THR A 174 13.23 -23.58 7.82
C THR A 174 13.04 -22.81 9.13
N ALA A 175 11.87 -23.06 9.75
CA ALA A 175 11.62 -22.76 11.15
C ALA A 175 12.84 -23.17 12.01
N ASP A 176 13.54 -22.16 12.57
CA ASP A 176 14.01 -22.16 13.96
C ASP A 176 14.90 -20.96 14.35
N GLU A 177 15.26 -20.04 13.46
CA GLU A 177 15.93 -18.79 13.89
C GLU A 177 15.35 -17.56 13.20
N ASP A 178 14.19 -17.11 13.70
CA ASP A 178 13.83 -15.70 13.63
C ASP A 178 14.93 -14.92 14.38
N LEU A 179 15.82 -14.29 13.61
CA LEU A 179 16.89 -13.42 14.08
C LEU A 179 16.32 -12.25 14.89
N LEU A 180 16.07 -12.49 16.17
CA LEU A 180 16.14 -11.48 17.22
C LEU A 180 17.60 -11.01 17.26
N SER A 181 17.87 -9.86 16.68
CA SER A 181 19.10 -9.13 17.02
C SER A 181 18.87 -8.60 18.44
N GLU A 182 19.40 -9.29 19.45
CA GLU A 182 19.39 -8.80 20.85
C GLU A 182 20.00 -7.39 20.98
N SER A 183 20.79 -6.98 19.99
CA SER A 183 21.40 -5.65 19.88
C SER A 183 20.53 -4.57 19.21
N SER A 184 19.36 -4.91 18.66
CA SER A 184 18.47 -3.94 18.01
C SER A 184 17.48 -3.36 19.00
N ALA A 185 17.55 -2.04 19.23
CA ALA A 185 16.64 -1.30 20.09
C ALA A 185 16.12 -0.01 19.44
N VAL A 186 14.91 0.38 19.82
CA VAL A 186 14.31 1.69 19.50
C VAL A 186 14.16 2.47 20.79
N SER A 187 14.71 3.68 20.80
CA SER A 187 14.67 4.61 21.93
C SER A 187 13.92 5.88 21.53
N VAL A 188 13.11 6.42 22.45
CA VAL A 188 12.37 7.68 22.30
C VAL A 188 12.94 8.70 23.28
N TYR A 189 13.30 9.87 22.77
CA TYR A 189 13.83 10.99 23.55
C TYR A 189 12.84 12.16 23.55
N GLN A 190 12.68 12.81 24.70
CA GLN A 190 12.06 14.13 24.81
C GLN A 190 13.15 15.17 24.65
N LYS A 191 12.88 16.22 23.88
CA LYS A 191 13.77 17.38 23.79
C LYS A 191 13.06 18.61 24.29
N PHE A 192 13.65 19.28 25.29
CA PHE A 192 13.17 20.57 25.79
C PHE A 192 14.32 21.57 25.76
N GLY A 193 14.28 22.48 24.77
CA GLY A 193 15.41 23.37 24.50
C GLY A 193 16.65 22.59 24.04
N SER A 194 17.76 22.75 24.77
CA SER A 194 19.01 22.02 24.52
C SER A 194 19.12 20.71 25.31
N GLU A 195 18.18 20.43 26.21
CA GLU A 195 18.19 19.20 27.01
C GLU A 195 17.43 18.08 26.30
N GLU A 196 18.04 16.89 26.28
CA GLU A 196 17.45 15.66 25.78
C GLU A 196 17.33 14.66 26.93
N SER A 197 16.13 14.12 27.15
CA SER A 197 15.85 13.08 28.14
C SER A 197 15.34 11.82 27.46
N LEU A 198 15.89 10.66 27.84
CA LEU A 198 15.40 9.37 27.35
C LEU A 198 14.07 9.05 28.04
N ILE A 199 12.99 8.92 27.27
CA ILE A 199 11.65 8.57 27.79
C ILE A 199 11.49 7.05 27.87
N TRP A 200 11.94 6.33 26.84
CA TRP A 200 11.62 4.90 26.70
C TRP A 200 12.55 4.19 25.71
N THR A 201 12.82 2.91 25.95
CA THR A 201 13.59 2.03 25.05
C THR A 201 12.94 0.65 24.97
N GLN A 202 12.86 0.07 23.78
CA GLN A 202 12.56 -1.35 23.58
C GLN A 202 13.66 -2.03 22.77
N SER A 203 14.21 -3.11 23.33
CA SER A 203 15.20 -3.99 22.71
C SER A 203 14.56 -5.24 22.12
N GLY A 204 15.33 -6.01 21.33
CA GLY A 204 14.86 -7.27 20.74
C GLY A 204 13.91 -7.05 19.57
N ILE A 205 14.10 -5.96 18.83
CA ILE A 205 13.26 -5.60 17.69
C ILE A 205 13.60 -6.51 16.52
N THR A 206 12.57 -7.10 15.92
CA THR A 206 12.75 -7.94 14.74
C THR A 206 13.19 -7.06 13.56
N LEU A 207 14.31 -7.40 12.92
CA LEU A 207 14.78 -6.71 11.71
C LEU A 207 13.95 -7.09 10.47
N ALA A 208 12.98 -7.99 10.63
CA ALA A 208 12.09 -8.45 9.58
C ALA A 208 10.63 -8.33 10.04
N GLY A 209 9.82 -7.55 9.31
CA GLY A 209 8.39 -7.39 9.58
C GLY A 209 8.03 -6.06 10.25
N TRP A 210 6.76 -5.94 10.66
CA TRP A 210 6.26 -4.77 11.38
C TRP A 210 6.37 -4.98 12.88
N ASN A 211 7.10 -4.08 13.55
CA ASN A 211 7.15 -4.05 15.01
C ASN A 211 6.04 -3.12 15.52
N ARG A 212 5.09 -3.66 16.28
CA ARG A 212 4.08 -2.85 16.95
C ARG A 212 4.67 -2.27 18.24
N ILE A 213 5.09 -1.02 18.17
CA ILE A 213 5.60 -0.28 19.32
C ILE A 213 4.40 0.32 20.08
N ARG A 214 4.31 0.06 21.38
CA ARG A 214 3.36 0.73 22.28
C ARG A 214 4.12 1.69 23.16
N LEU A 215 3.89 2.97 22.97
CA LEU A 215 4.41 3.99 23.86
C LEU A 215 3.50 4.08 25.09
N PRO A 216 4.01 3.92 26.31
CA PRO A 216 3.28 4.37 27.49
C PRO A 216 3.25 5.91 27.43
N MET A 217 2.06 6.46 27.17
CA MET A 217 1.79 7.88 27.40
C MET A 217 1.28 8.07 28.81
#